data_AF-A0A3D9LKF7-F1
#
_entry.id   AF-A0A3D9LKF7-F1
#
_cell.length_a   1.000
_cell.length_b   1.000
_cell.length_c   1.000
_cell.angle_alpha   90.00
_cell.angle_beta   90.00
_cell.angle_gamma   90.00
#
_symmetry.space_group_name_H-M   'P 1'
#
loop_
_entity.id
_entity.type
_entity.pdbx_description
1 polymer ?
#
loop_
_entity_poly.entity_id
_entity_poly.type
_entity_poly.pdbx_seq_one_letter_code
_entity_poly.pdbx_strand_id
1 'polypeptide(L)'
;MSIKEKMAAKTAAIAPLSRVPRPADANAEPKTGPGKFLAAMPILAEKDRELEAMSAENAELREKLATGARGGVDIPLDQLFEVPGRRRYMPKAKYFELRENLRKNKLIHPVVVRPRAEGGFEIVSGHHRTDAYREIGREHIRCVLEEVTEEEATSGAFYANLLQSDLTDYEKHLGFKRMQERHPDITQAEMAEHAGVDPSLVSRFMAFNELPSEVIDLLSSQPDLLGATAGAALATITRDGRGPQVVEAVRKLALKEIDERQAVKVAAAKSAPASTATPAINKIKVGRSVYCEMRTAKNVVRLQFQSDEEAIEVSAAIKAVLESRAAGRAKPQQDD
;
A
#
# COMPACT_ATOMS: atom_id res chain seq x y z
N MET A 1 15.77 -105.67 -44.82
CA MET A 1 16.12 -104.60 -43.87
C MET A 1 15.82 -103.25 -44.50
N SER A 2 14.71 -102.64 -44.12
CA SER A 2 14.28 -101.32 -44.60
C SER A 2 15.28 -100.24 -44.15
N ILE A 3 15.42 -99.16 -44.93
CA ILE A 3 16.27 -98.01 -44.58
C ILE A 3 15.89 -97.44 -43.20
N LYS A 4 14.61 -97.52 -42.83
CA LYS A 4 14.12 -97.15 -41.49
C LYS A 4 14.73 -97.97 -40.36
N GLU A 5 14.93 -99.27 -40.55
CA GLU A 5 15.50 -100.16 -39.52
C GLU A 5 17.01 -99.95 -39.37
N LYS A 6 17.73 -99.72 -40.47
CA LYS A 6 19.16 -99.38 -40.44
C LYS A 6 19.41 -98.03 -39.77
N MET A 7 18.53 -97.05 -39.97
CA MET A 7 18.62 -95.76 -39.27
C MET A 7 18.22 -95.86 -37.80
N ALA A 8 17.20 -96.66 -37.45
CA ALA A 8 16.82 -96.89 -36.05
C ALA A 8 17.95 -97.56 -35.26
N ALA A 9 18.61 -98.58 -35.83
CA ALA A 9 19.74 -99.25 -35.20
C ALA A 9 20.98 -98.34 -35.03
N LYS A 10 21.24 -97.44 -35.99
CA LYS A 10 22.35 -96.46 -35.89
C LYS A 10 22.11 -95.38 -34.83
N THR A 11 20.84 -95.14 -34.47
CA THR A 11 20.47 -94.12 -33.48
C THR A 11 20.39 -94.70 -32.05
N ALA A 12 20.18 -96.01 -31.92
CA ALA A 12 20.08 -96.70 -30.63
C ALA A 12 21.40 -96.77 -29.84
N ALA A 13 22.57 -96.61 -30.50
CA ALA A 13 23.89 -96.69 -29.86
C ALA A 13 24.41 -95.33 -29.32
N ILE A 14 23.63 -94.25 -29.46
CA ILE A 14 24.00 -92.93 -28.95
C ILE A 14 23.34 -92.76 -27.58
N ALA A 15 24.07 -93.09 -26.51
CA ALA A 15 23.63 -92.77 -25.15
C ALA A 15 23.50 -91.24 -25.02
N PRO A 16 22.43 -90.72 -24.39
CA PRO A 16 22.34 -89.28 -24.15
C PRO A 16 23.44 -88.89 -23.17
N LEU A 17 24.36 -88.04 -23.61
CA LEU A 17 25.30 -87.36 -22.70
C LEU A 17 24.47 -86.67 -21.62
N SER A 18 24.68 -87.05 -20.37
CA SER A 18 24.14 -86.34 -19.21
C SER A 18 24.58 -84.89 -19.28
N ARG A 19 23.69 -84.02 -19.77
CA ARG A 19 23.88 -82.59 -19.71
C ARG A 19 23.62 -82.21 -18.26
N VAL A 20 24.69 -82.02 -17.49
CA VAL A 20 24.59 -81.30 -16.22
C VAL A 20 23.92 -79.96 -16.56
N PRO A 21 22.75 -79.63 -15.97
CA PRO A 21 22.16 -78.32 -16.18
C PRO A 21 23.17 -77.31 -15.66
N ARG A 22 23.69 -76.46 -16.55
CA ARG A 22 24.47 -75.30 -16.13
C ARG A 22 23.54 -74.48 -15.22
N PRO A 23 23.97 -74.02 -14.03
CA PRO A 23 23.11 -73.19 -13.19
C PRO A 23 22.59 -72.06 -14.07
N ALA A 24 21.26 -71.95 -14.16
CA ALA A 24 20.65 -70.88 -14.92
C ALA A 24 21.10 -69.58 -14.26
N ASP A 25 21.89 -68.78 -14.98
CA ASP A 25 22.18 -67.42 -14.54
C ASP A 25 20.82 -66.73 -14.38
N ALA A 26 20.42 -66.48 -13.13
CA ALA A 26 19.10 -65.96 -12.77
C ALA A 26 18.81 -64.57 -13.37
N ASN A 27 19.77 -63.98 -14.08
CA ASN A 27 19.73 -62.65 -14.67
C ASN A 27 20.13 -62.63 -16.16
N ALA A 28 20.13 -63.77 -16.86
CA ALA A 28 20.47 -63.78 -18.29
C ALA A 28 19.29 -63.30 -19.16
N GLU A 29 19.41 -62.12 -19.76
CA GLU A 29 18.45 -61.64 -20.76
C GLU A 29 18.30 -62.66 -21.91
N PRO A 30 17.05 -62.99 -22.32
CA PRO A 30 16.82 -63.97 -23.36
C PRO A 30 17.43 -63.50 -24.69
N LYS A 31 18.21 -64.36 -25.35
CA LYS A 31 18.93 -64.02 -26.60
C LYS A 31 18.14 -64.36 -27.89
N THR A 32 17.05 -65.12 -27.77
CA THR A 32 16.20 -65.51 -28.91
C THR A 32 15.14 -64.45 -29.18
N GLY A 33 14.78 -64.23 -30.44
CA GLY A 33 13.74 -63.26 -30.84
C GLY A 33 12.42 -63.44 -30.08
N PRO A 34 11.85 -64.67 -30.00
CA PRO A 34 10.64 -64.93 -29.23
C PRO A 34 10.81 -64.71 -27.73
N GLY A 35 11.98 -65.06 -27.16
CA GLY A 35 12.27 -64.87 -25.73
C GLY A 35 12.37 -63.40 -25.35
N LYS A 36 12.99 -62.57 -26.20
CA LYS A 36 13.04 -61.10 -26.02
C LYS A 36 11.65 -60.47 -26.07
N PHE A 37 10.80 -60.93 -26.99
CA PHE A 37 9.43 -60.44 -27.10
C PHE A 37 8.60 -60.76 -25.85
N LEU A 38 8.66 -62.00 -25.36
CA LEU A 38 7.96 -62.39 -24.12
C LEU A 38 8.46 -61.64 -22.88
N ALA A 39 9.76 -61.35 -22.80
CA ALA A 39 10.32 -60.54 -21.71
C ALA A 39 9.93 -59.06 -21.80
N ALA A 40 9.67 -58.54 -23.00
CA ALA A 40 9.24 -57.17 -23.24
C ALA A 40 7.73 -56.96 -23.06
N MET A 41 6.91 -58.01 -23.17
CA MET A 41 5.45 -57.92 -22.98
C MET A 41 4.99 -57.25 -21.67
N PRO A 42 5.53 -57.60 -20.48
CA PRO A 42 5.11 -56.92 -19.25
C PRO A 42 5.50 -55.44 -19.25
N ILE A 43 6.66 -55.09 -19.81
CA ILE A 43 7.13 -53.71 -19.93
C ILE A 43 6.22 -52.93 -20.89
N LEU A 44 5.84 -53.53 -22.03
CA LEU A 44 4.90 -52.93 -22.97
C LEU A 44 3.51 -52.75 -22.33
N ALA A 45 3.02 -53.74 -21.59
CA ALA A 45 1.74 -53.63 -20.90
C ALA A 45 1.76 -52.56 -19.79
N GLU A 46 2.88 -52.40 -19.08
CA GLU A 46 3.09 -51.30 -18.13
C GLU A 46 3.13 -49.94 -18.84
N LYS A 47 3.82 -49.85 -19.98
CA LYS A 47 3.89 -48.62 -20.78
C LYS A 47 2.56 -48.25 -21.42
N ASP A 48 1.77 -49.23 -21.87
CA ASP A 48 0.42 -49.02 -22.38
C ASP A 48 -0.49 -48.49 -21.28
N ARG A 49 -0.41 -49.06 -20.05
CA ARG A 49 -1.13 -48.54 -18.88
C ARG A 49 -0.70 -47.13 -18.49
N GLU A 50 0.60 -46.83 -18.56
CA GLU A 50 1.14 -45.50 -18.30
C GLU A 50 0.68 -44.48 -19.36
N LEU A 51 0.63 -44.89 -20.64
CA LEU A 51 0.14 -44.08 -21.74
C LEU A 51 -1.36 -43.80 -21.59
N GLU A 52 -2.16 -44.82 -21.22
CA GLU A 52 -3.58 -44.68 -20.94
C GLU A 52 -3.83 -43.74 -19.75
N ALA A 53 -3.09 -43.90 -18.65
CA ALA A 53 -3.17 -43.01 -17.49
C ALA A 53 -2.80 -41.56 -17.84
N MET A 54 -1.72 -41.34 -18.59
CA MET A 54 -1.30 -40.02 -19.04
C MET A 54 -2.29 -39.41 -20.05
N SER A 55 -2.93 -40.23 -20.88
CA SER A 55 -3.97 -39.77 -21.81
C SER A 55 -5.25 -39.36 -21.08
N ALA A 56 -5.63 -40.08 -20.01
CA ALA A 56 -6.75 -39.76 -19.16
C ALA A 56 -6.50 -38.47 -18.36
N GLU A 57 -5.31 -38.32 -17.78
CA GLU A 57 -4.88 -37.07 -17.12
C GLU A 57 -4.89 -35.89 -18.10
N ASN A 58 -4.41 -36.07 -19.33
CA ASN A 58 -4.47 -35.03 -20.36
C ASN A 58 -5.91 -34.71 -20.81
N ALA A 59 -6.81 -35.70 -20.85
CA ALA A 59 -8.22 -35.49 -21.17
C ALA A 59 -8.90 -34.70 -20.05
N GLU A 60 -8.65 -35.05 -18.79
CA GLU A 60 -9.13 -34.34 -17.61
C GLU A 60 -8.56 -32.92 -17.53
N LEU A 61 -7.27 -32.72 -17.84
CA LEU A 61 -6.66 -31.39 -17.94
C LEU A 61 -7.27 -30.58 -19.09
N ARG A 62 -7.57 -31.19 -20.23
CA ARG A 62 -8.25 -30.51 -21.35
C ARG A 62 -9.68 -30.12 -20.99
N GLU A 63 -10.40 -30.94 -20.25
CA GLU A 63 -11.73 -30.63 -19.72
C GLU A 63 -11.65 -29.52 -18.67
N LYS A 64 -10.72 -29.61 -17.71
CA LYS A 64 -10.42 -28.55 -16.74
C LYS A 64 -9.95 -27.25 -17.39
N LEU A 65 -9.26 -27.30 -18.52
CA LEU A 65 -8.89 -26.12 -19.32
C LEU A 65 -10.09 -25.60 -20.13
N ALA A 66 -10.99 -26.46 -20.60
CA ALA A 66 -12.23 -26.03 -21.26
C ALA A 66 -13.15 -25.30 -20.27
N THR A 67 -13.28 -25.82 -19.05
CA THR A 67 -14.10 -25.25 -17.98
C THR A 67 -13.39 -24.10 -17.26
N GLY A 68 -12.09 -24.22 -17.00
CA GLY A 68 -11.30 -23.30 -16.19
C GLY A 68 -10.48 -22.25 -16.95
N ALA A 69 -10.28 -22.37 -18.27
CA ALA A 69 -9.44 -21.42 -19.02
C ALA A 69 -10.19 -20.50 -20.00
N ARG A 70 -11.47 -20.72 -20.35
CA ARG A 70 -12.07 -20.01 -21.52
C ARG A 70 -13.57 -19.71 -21.47
N GLY A 71 -14.17 -19.56 -20.30
CA GLY A 71 -15.54 -19.08 -20.13
C GLY A 71 -15.72 -17.59 -20.44
N GLY A 72 -15.09 -17.09 -21.51
CA GLY A 72 -15.41 -15.75 -21.96
C GLY A 72 -16.86 -15.73 -22.47
N VAL A 73 -17.60 -14.69 -22.17
CA VAL A 73 -18.95 -14.44 -22.69
C VAL A 73 -18.90 -13.06 -23.36
N ASP A 74 -19.53 -12.93 -24.53
CA ASP A 74 -19.69 -11.62 -25.13
C ASP A 74 -20.85 -10.92 -24.44
N ILE A 75 -20.54 -9.87 -23.69
CA ILE A 75 -21.52 -9.13 -22.89
C ILE A 75 -21.81 -7.79 -23.58
N PRO A 76 -23.09 -7.41 -23.72
CA PRO A 76 -23.49 -6.08 -24.16
C PRO A 76 -22.87 -4.96 -23.30
N LEU A 77 -22.33 -3.92 -23.92
CA LEU A 77 -21.65 -2.82 -23.19
C LEU A 77 -22.58 -2.01 -22.29
N ASP A 78 -23.89 -2.04 -22.53
CA ASP A 78 -24.95 -1.43 -21.72
C ASP A 78 -25.21 -2.19 -20.41
N GLN A 79 -24.84 -3.47 -20.34
CA GLN A 79 -24.91 -4.29 -19.13
C GLN A 79 -23.63 -4.19 -18.28
N LEU A 80 -22.62 -3.44 -18.72
CA LEU A 80 -21.35 -3.27 -18.03
C LEU A 80 -21.29 -1.94 -17.26
N PHE A 81 -21.18 -2.05 -15.95
CA PHE A 81 -21.14 -0.93 -15.02
C PHE A 81 -19.74 -0.75 -14.42
N GLU A 82 -19.35 0.51 -14.24
CA GLU A 82 -18.08 0.88 -13.62
C GLU A 82 -18.30 1.27 -12.16
N VAL A 83 -17.42 0.79 -11.28
CA VAL A 83 -17.39 1.22 -9.89
C VAL A 83 -16.36 2.35 -9.74
N PRO A 84 -16.76 3.52 -9.22
CA PRO A 84 -15.85 4.62 -8.97
C PRO A 84 -14.64 4.19 -8.12
N GLY A 85 -13.44 4.62 -8.53
CA GLY A 85 -12.20 4.33 -7.79
C GLY A 85 -11.47 3.03 -8.15
N ARG A 86 -12.01 2.20 -9.05
CA ARG A 86 -11.30 1.01 -9.59
C ARG A 86 -10.56 1.26 -10.91
N ARG A 87 -10.89 2.37 -11.59
CA ARG A 87 -10.29 2.74 -12.88
C ARG A 87 -8.87 3.25 -12.68
N ARG A 88 -7.92 2.65 -13.41
CA ARG A 88 -6.53 3.11 -13.49
C ARG A 88 -6.41 4.39 -14.29
N TYR A 89 -5.50 5.28 -13.89
CA TYR A 89 -5.06 6.36 -14.76
C TYR A 89 -4.40 5.82 -16.03
N MET A 90 -4.72 6.41 -17.17
CA MET A 90 -4.07 6.15 -18.45
C MET A 90 -3.86 7.48 -19.19
N PRO A 91 -2.62 7.82 -19.59
CA PRO A 91 -2.36 9.01 -20.38
C PRO A 91 -3.15 9.00 -21.70
N LYS A 92 -3.65 10.16 -22.14
CA LYS A 92 -4.47 10.29 -23.36
C LYS A 92 -3.79 9.71 -24.61
N ALA A 93 -2.48 9.88 -24.75
CA ALA A 93 -1.72 9.32 -25.88
C ALA A 93 -1.78 7.79 -25.91
N LYS A 94 -1.55 7.13 -24.76
CA LYS A 94 -1.64 5.66 -24.63
C LYS A 94 -3.06 5.16 -24.86
N TYR A 95 -4.06 5.89 -24.37
CA TYR A 95 -5.46 5.56 -24.62
C TYR A 95 -5.81 5.61 -26.11
N PHE A 96 -5.33 6.64 -26.82
CA PHE A 96 -5.52 6.75 -28.26
C PHE A 96 -4.90 5.57 -29.02
N GLU A 97 -3.66 5.19 -28.69
CA GLU A 97 -3.01 4.00 -29.27
C GLU A 97 -3.80 2.71 -29.00
N LEU A 98 -4.29 2.52 -27.77
CA LEU A 98 -5.14 1.39 -27.41
C LEU A 98 -6.40 1.34 -28.27
N ARG A 99 -7.08 2.48 -28.43
CA ARG A 99 -8.30 2.58 -29.24
C ARG A 99 -8.05 2.25 -30.71
N GLU A 100 -6.99 2.81 -31.30
CA GLU A 100 -6.64 2.50 -32.70
C GLU A 100 -6.22 1.04 -32.89
N ASN A 101 -5.57 0.43 -31.90
CA ASN A 101 -5.25 -0.99 -31.91
C ASN A 101 -6.54 -1.84 -31.88
N LEU A 102 -7.46 -1.55 -30.96
CA LEU A 102 -8.72 -2.28 -30.80
C LEU A 102 -9.69 -2.08 -31.98
N ARG A 103 -9.53 -1.00 -32.76
CA ARG A 103 -10.25 -0.82 -34.03
C ARG A 103 -9.79 -1.83 -35.09
N LYS A 104 -8.48 -2.08 -35.18
CA LYS A 104 -7.86 -2.92 -36.22
C LYS A 104 -7.74 -4.40 -35.84
N ASN A 105 -7.62 -4.69 -34.55
CA ASN A 105 -7.34 -6.03 -34.02
C ASN A 105 -8.48 -6.55 -33.14
N LYS A 106 -8.56 -7.88 -33.01
CA LYS A 106 -9.47 -8.52 -32.05
C LYS A 106 -8.96 -8.35 -30.62
N LEU A 107 -9.87 -8.31 -29.66
CA LEU A 107 -9.51 -8.31 -28.24
C LEU A 107 -8.97 -9.69 -27.84
N ILE A 108 -7.67 -9.76 -27.56
CA ILE A 108 -7.00 -10.99 -27.13
C ILE A 108 -7.19 -11.20 -25.62
N HIS A 109 -7.02 -10.14 -24.84
CA HIS A 109 -7.17 -10.18 -23.39
C HIS A 109 -8.59 -9.73 -23.01
N PRO A 110 -9.44 -10.63 -22.51
CA PRO A 110 -10.82 -10.28 -22.16
C PRO A 110 -10.88 -9.27 -21.01
N VAL A 111 -12.05 -8.66 -20.85
CA VAL A 111 -12.40 -7.80 -19.71
C VAL A 111 -12.84 -8.69 -18.56
N VAL A 112 -12.40 -8.42 -17.34
CA VAL A 112 -12.83 -9.20 -16.16
C VAL A 112 -14.03 -8.52 -15.56
N VAL A 113 -15.10 -9.28 -15.34
CA VAL A 113 -16.36 -8.76 -14.80
C VAL A 113 -16.88 -9.67 -13.69
N ARG A 114 -17.68 -9.11 -12.79
CA ARG A 114 -18.43 -9.87 -11.78
C ARG A 114 -19.93 -9.56 -11.86
N PRO A 115 -20.81 -10.50 -11.50
CA PRO A 115 -22.25 -10.24 -11.45
C PRO A 115 -22.61 -9.20 -10.37
N ARG A 116 -23.62 -8.36 -10.64
CA ARG A 116 -24.18 -7.41 -9.67
C ARG A 116 -25.48 -7.95 -9.08
N ALA A 117 -25.76 -7.63 -7.81
CA ALA A 117 -27.03 -7.97 -7.17
C ALA A 117 -28.25 -7.30 -7.84
N GLU A 118 -28.06 -6.11 -8.42
CA GLU A 118 -29.09 -5.32 -9.12
C GLU A 118 -29.29 -5.75 -10.59
N GLY A 119 -28.54 -6.74 -11.06
CA GLY A 119 -28.50 -7.16 -12.46
C GLY A 119 -27.39 -6.49 -13.27
N GLY A 120 -26.99 -7.15 -14.36
CA GLY A 120 -25.81 -6.78 -15.16
C GLY A 120 -24.49 -7.15 -14.49
N PHE A 121 -23.40 -6.55 -14.95
CA PHE A 121 -22.05 -6.91 -14.53
C PHE A 121 -21.20 -5.69 -14.19
N GLU A 122 -20.39 -5.80 -13.15
CA GLU A 122 -19.39 -4.80 -12.76
C GLU A 122 -18.04 -5.11 -13.39
N ILE A 123 -17.40 -4.09 -13.95
CA ILE A 123 -16.07 -4.20 -14.50
C ILE A 123 -15.06 -4.25 -13.34
N VAL A 124 -14.32 -5.35 -13.25
CA VAL A 124 -13.21 -5.53 -12.30
C VAL A 124 -11.91 -5.05 -12.94
N SER A 125 -11.67 -5.44 -14.21
CA SER A 125 -10.48 -5.05 -14.97
C SER A 125 -10.81 -4.87 -16.45
N GLY A 126 -10.15 -3.90 -17.09
CA GLY A 126 -10.36 -3.61 -18.51
C GLY A 126 -11.22 -2.38 -18.82
N HIS A 127 -11.44 -1.48 -17.85
CA HIS A 127 -12.17 -0.21 -18.01
C HIS A 127 -11.83 0.58 -19.30
N HIS A 128 -10.54 0.72 -19.64
CA HIS A 128 -10.15 1.45 -20.86
C HIS A 128 -10.53 0.71 -22.15
N ARG A 129 -10.64 -0.61 -22.11
CA ARG A 129 -11.06 -1.43 -23.26
C ARG A 129 -12.56 -1.32 -23.47
N THR A 130 -13.35 -1.32 -22.40
CA THR A 130 -14.81 -1.10 -22.48
C THR A 130 -15.10 0.28 -23.04
N ASP A 131 -14.41 1.32 -22.57
CA ASP A 131 -14.53 2.68 -23.11
C ASP A 131 -14.15 2.76 -24.59
N ALA A 132 -12.99 2.19 -24.96
CA ALA A 132 -12.57 2.19 -26.36
C ALA A 132 -13.58 1.47 -27.26
N TYR A 133 -14.18 0.38 -26.80
CA TYR A 133 -15.23 -0.33 -27.54
C TYR A 133 -16.49 0.52 -27.69
N ARG A 134 -16.90 1.26 -26.65
CA ARG A 134 -18.02 2.22 -26.71
C ARG A 134 -17.72 3.32 -27.73
N GLU A 135 -16.52 3.91 -27.70
CA GLU A 135 -16.13 4.99 -28.63
C GLU A 135 -16.02 4.53 -30.10
N ILE A 136 -15.63 3.27 -30.33
CA ILE A 136 -15.53 2.70 -31.69
C ILE A 136 -16.91 2.25 -32.20
N GLY A 137 -17.94 2.24 -31.36
CA GLY A 137 -19.30 1.87 -31.73
C GLY A 137 -19.53 0.36 -31.80
N ARG A 138 -18.79 -0.43 -31.01
CA ARG A 138 -19.11 -1.87 -30.84
C ARG A 138 -20.21 -2.03 -29.80
N GLU A 139 -21.06 -3.04 -29.97
CA GLU A 139 -22.17 -3.30 -29.04
C GLU A 139 -21.78 -4.28 -27.91
N HIS A 140 -20.87 -5.21 -28.21
CA HIS A 140 -20.50 -6.31 -27.31
C HIS A 140 -18.98 -6.36 -27.11
N ILE A 141 -18.55 -6.81 -25.93
CA ILE A 141 -17.15 -7.04 -25.60
C ILE A 141 -16.96 -8.39 -24.91
N ARG A 142 -15.84 -9.05 -25.21
CA ARG A 142 -15.48 -10.34 -24.62
C ARG A 142 -15.09 -10.15 -23.15
N CYS A 143 -15.87 -10.74 -22.26
CA CYS A 143 -15.68 -10.66 -20.82
C CYS A 143 -15.43 -12.05 -20.22
N VAL A 144 -14.68 -12.15 -19.13
CA VAL A 144 -14.58 -13.35 -18.29
C VAL A 144 -15.30 -13.05 -16.98
N LEU A 145 -16.22 -13.94 -16.59
CA LEU A 145 -16.88 -13.85 -15.30
C LEU A 145 -15.93 -14.40 -14.23
N GLU A 146 -15.70 -13.59 -13.21
CA GLU A 146 -14.93 -14.00 -12.03
C GLU A 146 -15.83 -13.92 -10.81
N GLU A 147 -15.96 -15.03 -10.09
CA GLU A 147 -16.72 -15.13 -8.84
C GLU A 147 -15.88 -14.58 -7.68
N VAL A 148 -15.57 -13.29 -7.78
CA VAL A 148 -14.94 -12.52 -6.70
C VAL A 148 -16.00 -11.73 -5.95
N THR A 149 -15.85 -11.68 -4.63
CA THR A 149 -16.66 -10.79 -3.80
C THR A 149 -16.40 -9.33 -4.15
N GLU A 150 -17.32 -8.44 -3.77
CA GLU A 150 -17.10 -6.99 -3.94
C GLU A 150 -15.82 -6.49 -3.29
N GLU A 151 -15.54 -7.07 -2.13
CA GLU A 151 -14.41 -6.73 -1.30
C GLU A 151 -13.11 -7.16 -1.95
N GLU A 152 -13.01 -8.42 -2.39
CA GLU A 152 -11.85 -8.93 -3.13
C GLU A 152 -11.61 -8.14 -4.42
N ALA A 153 -12.66 -7.82 -5.18
CA ALA A 153 -12.54 -7.00 -6.38
C ALA A 153 -12.02 -5.60 -6.07
N THR A 154 -12.47 -4.99 -4.96
CA THR A 154 -12.02 -3.64 -4.58
C THR A 154 -10.60 -3.64 -4.05
N SER A 155 -10.27 -4.58 -3.15
CA SER A 155 -8.94 -4.73 -2.55
C SER A 155 -7.91 -5.11 -3.62
N GLY A 156 -8.23 -6.04 -4.51
CA GLY A 156 -7.38 -6.40 -5.64
C GLY A 156 -7.13 -5.22 -6.59
N ALA A 157 -8.16 -4.43 -6.91
CA ALA A 157 -7.99 -3.22 -7.71
C ALA A 157 -7.09 -2.18 -7.01
N PHE A 158 -7.25 -1.99 -5.70
CA PHE A 158 -6.42 -1.09 -4.91
C PHE A 158 -4.95 -1.56 -4.90
N TYR A 159 -4.66 -2.79 -4.50
CA TYR A 159 -3.28 -3.31 -4.45
C TYR A 159 -2.58 -3.29 -5.80
N ALA A 160 -3.30 -3.65 -6.85
CA ALA A 160 -2.74 -3.65 -8.19
C ALA A 160 -2.41 -2.21 -8.68
N ASN A 161 -3.08 -1.18 -8.13
CA ASN A 161 -2.81 0.23 -8.41
C ASN A 161 -1.80 0.85 -7.43
N LEU A 162 -1.68 0.32 -6.22
CA LEU A 162 -0.99 0.92 -5.08
C LEU A 162 0.45 1.37 -5.38
N LEU A 163 1.21 0.57 -6.11
CA LEU A 163 2.62 0.83 -6.42
C LEU A 163 2.83 1.60 -7.73
N GLN A 164 1.76 2.01 -8.40
CA GLN A 164 1.88 2.81 -9.62
C GLN A 164 2.39 4.22 -9.27
N SER A 165 3.26 4.77 -10.11
CA SER A 165 3.89 6.08 -9.93
C SER A 165 2.92 7.27 -9.87
N ASP A 166 1.68 7.08 -10.33
CA ASP A 166 0.73 8.15 -10.54
C ASP A 166 -0.14 8.45 -9.31
N LEU A 167 -0.20 7.51 -8.34
CA LEU A 167 -0.90 7.73 -7.07
C LEU A 167 -0.02 8.50 -6.10
N THR A 168 -0.55 9.61 -5.58
CA THR A 168 0.16 10.35 -4.53
C THR A 168 0.14 9.58 -3.22
N ASP A 169 1.08 9.89 -2.33
CA ASP A 169 1.16 9.18 -1.04
C ASP A 169 -0.08 9.44 -0.17
N TYR A 170 -0.74 10.59 -0.34
CA TYR A 170 -2.02 10.88 0.28
C TYR A 170 -3.16 10.00 -0.27
N GLU A 171 -3.21 9.77 -1.59
CA GLU A 171 -4.23 8.89 -2.18
C GLU A 171 -4.02 7.42 -1.77
N LYS A 172 -2.77 6.96 -1.67
CA LYS A 172 -2.44 5.63 -1.12
C LYS A 172 -2.92 5.50 0.31
N HIS A 173 -2.68 6.54 1.13
CA HIS A 173 -3.24 6.64 2.48
C HIS A 173 -4.76 6.48 2.48
N LEU A 174 -5.50 7.20 1.63
CA LEU A 174 -6.96 7.09 1.57
C LEU A 174 -7.43 5.67 1.23
N GLY A 175 -6.70 4.96 0.36
CA GLY A 175 -7.00 3.56 0.05
C GLY A 175 -6.78 2.62 1.23
N PHE A 176 -5.64 2.74 1.94
CA PHE A 176 -5.38 1.97 3.16
C PHE A 176 -6.39 2.31 4.28
N LYS A 177 -6.76 3.58 4.41
CA LYS A 177 -7.77 4.03 5.38
C LYS A 177 -9.13 3.38 5.12
N ARG A 178 -9.62 3.41 3.87
CA ARG A 178 -10.88 2.74 3.49
C ARG A 178 -10.84 1.23 3.75
N MET A 179 -9.68 0.61 3.58
CA MET A 179 -9.51 -0.81 3.87
C MET A 179 -9.59 -1.10 5.37
N GLN A 180 -8.94 -0.27 6.19
CA GLN A 180 -9.04 -0.37 7.65
C GLN A 180 -10.47 -0.09 8.17
N GLU A 181 -11.20 0.84 7.54
CA GLU A 181 -12.61 1.11 7.88
C GLU A 181 -13.53 -0.08 7.59
N ARG A 182 -13.22 -0.88 6.55
CA ARG A 182 -13.99 -2.09 6.20
C ARG A 182 -13.58 -3.32 7.01
N HIS A 183 -12.31 -3.39 7.38
CA HIS A 183 -11.76 -4.46 8.20
C HIS A 183 -11.15 -3.87 9.48
N PRO A 184 -11.95 -3.55 10.51
CA PRO A 184 -11.44 -2.91 11.73
C PRO A 184 -10.37 -3.75 12.45
N ASP A 185 -10.45 -5.07 12.30
CA ASP A 185 -9.54 -6.04 12.93
C ASP A 185 -8.22 -6.24 12.17
N ILE A 186 -8.09 -5.71 10.94
CA ILE A 186 -6.86 -5.87 10.15
C ILE A 186 -5.73 -5.03 10.73
N THR A 187 -4.61 -5.68 11.00
CA THR A 187 -3.41 -5.01 11.48
C THR A 187 -2.65 -4.35 10.33
N GLN A 188 -1.85 -3.31 10.62
CA GLN A 188 -0.98 -2.70 9.61
C GLN A 188 0.05 -3.69 9.03
N ALA A 189 0.44 -4.71 9.80
CA ALA A 189 1.33 -5.77 9.33
C ALA A 189 0.66 -6.66 8.28
N GLU A 190 -0.58 -7.11 8.53
CA GLU A 190 -1.36 -7.89 7.57
C GLU A 190 -1.69 -7.07 6.31
N MET A 191 -2.01 -5.79 6.46
CA MET A 191 -2.19 -4.88 5.32
C MET A 191 -0.93 -4.80 4.45
N ALA A 192 0.25 -4.77 5.07
CA ALA A 192 1.53 -4.72 4.36
C ALA A 192 1.84 -6.04 3.65
N GLU A 193 1.55 -7.17 4.29
CA GLU A 193 1.69 -8.52 3.71
C GLU A 193 0.79 -8.68 2.48
N HIS A 194 -0.49 -8.35 2.59
CA HIS A 194 -1.45 -8.40 1.48
C HIS A 194 -1.07 -7.45 0.33
N ALA A 195 -0.50 -6.28 0.65
CA ALA A 195 -0.02 -5.32 -0.33
C ALA A 195 1.34 -5.69 -0.96
N GLY A 196 2.09 -6.64 -0.37
CA GLY A 196 3.46 -6.96 -0.77
C GLY A 196 4.44 -5.80 -0.57
N VAL A 197 4.25 -4.97 0.48
CA VAL A 197 5.09 -3.80 0.77
C VAL A 197 5.69 -3.85 2.16
N ASP A 198 6.68 -2.99 2.42
CA ASP A 198 7.29 -2.88 3.73
C ASP A 198 6.29 -2.34 4.78
N PRO A 199 6.15 -2.95 5.98
CA PRO A 199 5.24 -2.48 7.02
C PRO A 199 5.48 -1.03 7.46
N SER A 200 6.72 -0.52 7.40
CA SER A 200 7.04 0.87 7.72
C SER A 200 6.44 1.84 6.70
N LEU A 201 6.19 1.41 5.47
CA LEU A 201 5.56 2.23 4.44
C LEU A 201 4.07 2.37 4.71
N VAL A 202 3.39 1.26 5.06
CA VAL A 202 1.98 1.28 5.49
C VAL A 202 1.82 2.18 6.72
N SER A 203 2.69 2.04 7.72
CA SER A 203 2.68 2.90 8.91
C SER A 203 2.80 4.39 8.56
N ARG A 204 3.67 4.75 7.61
CA ARG A 204 3.81 6.15 7.12
C ARG A 204 2.55 6.66 6.42
N PHE A 205 1.90 5.83 5.60
CA PHE A 205 0.61 6.22 5.00
C PHE A 205 -0.46 6.40 6.08
N MET A 206 -0.54 5.49 7.05
CA MET A 206 -1.53 5.57 8.12
C MET A 206 -1.30 6.74 9.07
N ALA A 207 -0.08 7.25 9.18
CA ALA A 207 0.24 8.43 9.98
C ALA A 207 -0.49 9.71 9.52
N PHE A 208 -0.96 9.77 8.26
CA PHE A 208 -1.77 10.90 7.79
C PHE A 208 -3.08 11.06 8.57
N ASN A 209 -3.59 10.01 9.22
CA ASN A 209 -4.76 10.11 10.11
C ASN A 209 -4.53 11.05 11.31
N GLU A 210 -3.28 11.26 11.72
CA GLU A 210 -2.94 12.14 12.85
C GLU A 210 -2.74 13.60 12.44
N LEU A 211 -2.85 13.94 11.15
CA LEU A 211 -2.68 15.31 10.68
C LEU A 211 -3.91 16.18 11.04
N PRO A 212 -3.72 17.49 11.27
CA PRO A 212 -4.83 18.41 11.52
C PRO A 212 -5.81 18.46 10.35
N SER A 213 -7.10 18.67 10.63
CA SER A 213 -8.15 18.71 9.59
C SER A 213 -7.84 19.71 8.47
N GLU A 214 -7.31 20.88 8.82
CA GLU A 214 -6.93 21.91 7.84
C GLU A 214 -5.83 21.44 6.87
N VAL A 215 -4.93 20.55 7.32
CA VAL A 215 -3.91 19.93 6.45
C VAL A 215 -4.54 18.89 5.54
N ILE A 216 -5.50 18.12 6.05
CA ILE A 216 -6.27 17.16 5.25
C ILE A 216 -7.07 17.87 4.15
N ASP A 217 -7.66 19.03 4.43
CA ASP A 217 -8.38 19.83 3.44
C ASP A 217 -7.45 20.34 2.33
N LEU A 218 -6.23 20.76 2.70
CA LEU A 218 -5.20 21.15 1.74
C LEU A 218 -4.76 19.97 0.87
N LEU A 219 -4.53 18.80 1.47
CA LEU A 219 -4.16 17.58 0.75
C LEU A 219 -5.28 17.07 -0.16
N SER A 220 -6.54 17.29 0.22
CA SER A 220 -7.69 16.98 -0.64
C SER A 220 -7.71 17.85 -1.90
N SER A 221 -7.22 19.09 -1.80
CA SER A 221 -7.12 20.03 -2.93
C SER A 221 -5.83 19.88 -3.74
N GLN A 222 -4.73 19.49 -3.08
CA GLN A 222 -3.40 19.27 -3.65
C GLN A 222 -2.82 17.95 -3.13
N PRO A 223 -3.19 16.80 -3.72
CA PRO A 223 -2.80 15.48 -3.21
C PRO A 223 -1.30 15.19 -3.26
N ASP A 224 -0.55 15.91 -4.09
CA ASP A 224 0.89 15.78 -4.30
C ASP A 224 1.73 16.64 -3.34
N LEU A 225 1.08 17.38 -2.44
CA LEU A 225 1.72 18.36 -1.56
C LEU A 225 2.69 17.74 -0.55
N LEU A 226 2.41 16.53 -0.06
CA LEU A 226 3.23 15.85 0.96
C LEU A 226 3.52 14.40 0.58
N GLY A 227 4.80 14.02 0.62
CA GLY A 227 5.21 12.63 0.58
C GLY A 227 5.00 11.91 1.92
N ALA A 228 5.02 10.58 1.89
CA ALA A 228 4.75 9.72 3.04
C ALA A 228 5.68 10.01 4.24
N THR A 229 6.95 10.32 3.96
CA THR A 229 7.96 10.59 4.99
C THR A 229 7.71 11.93 5.69
N ALA A 230 7.42 13.00 4.94
CA ALA A 230 7.12 14.31 5.50
C ALA A 230 5.78 14.30 6.25
N GLY A 231 4.75 13.66 5.68
CA GLY A 231 3.46 13.46 6.33
C GLY A 231 3.59 12.77 7.69
N ALA A 232 4.34 11.67 7.77
CA ALA A 232 4.57 10.96 9.04
C ALA A 232 5.34 11.78 10.09
N ALA A 233 6.30 12.61 9.66
CA ALA A 233 7.03 13.50 10.56
C ALA A 233 6.12 14.61 11.11
N LEU A 234 5.30 15.22 10.25
CA LEU A 234 4.32 16.25 10.64
C LEU A 234 3.21 15.68 11.53
N ALA A 235 2.77 14.46 11.28
CA ALA A 235 1.85 13.71 12.15
C ALA A 235 2.40 13.55 13.57
N THR A 236 3.66 13.11 13.68
CA THR A 236 4.34 13.01 14.98
C THR A 236 4.38 14.35 15.71
N ILE A 237 4.71 15.43 15.00
CA ILE A 237 4.72 16.80 15.57
C ILE A 237 3.31 17.24 16.00
N THR A 238 2.27 16.85 15.26
CA THR A 238 0.88 17.13 15.61
C THR A 238 0.50 16.44 16.91
N ARG A 239 0.88 15.16 17.08
CA ARG A 239 0.69 14.39 18.32
C ARG A 239 1.40 14.99 19.52
N ASP A 240 2.54 15.66 19.31
CA ASP A 240 3.24 16.43 20.35
C ASP A 240 2.51 17.74 20.75
N GLY A 241 1.28 17.98 20.26
CA GLY A 241 0.47 19.16 20.57
C GLY A 241 0.79 20.38 19.73
N ARG A 242 1.56 20.23 18.63
CA ARG A 242 2.01 21.34 17.78
C ARG A 242 1.24 21.46 16.46
N GLY A 243 -0.01 20.97 16.44
CA GLY A 243 -0.90 21.02 15.28
C GLY A 243 -0.97 22.40 14.57
N PRO A 244 -1.09 23.54 15.28
CA PRO A 244 -1.13 24.86 14.64
C PRO A 244 0.16 25.20 13.87
N GLN A 245 1.33 24.76 14.37
CA GLN A 245 2.61 24.99 13.68
C GLN A 245 2.72 24.14 12.42
N VAL A 246 2.17 22.91 12.46
CA VAL A 246 2.10 22.01 11.30
C VAL A 246 1.22 22.62 10.21
N VAL A 247 0.05 23.15 10.56
CA VAL A 247 -0.84 23.86 9.63
C VAL A 247 -0.11 25.01 8.93
N GLU A 248 0.52 25.90 9.71
CA GLU A 248 1.26 27.05 9.15
C GLU A 248 2.41 26.61 8.22
N ALA A 249 3.16 25.58 8.61
CA ALA A 249 4.23 25.03 7.79
C ALA A 249 3.70 24.46 6.47
N VAL A 250 2.59 23.70 6.50
CA VAL A 250 1.98 23.13 5.30
C VAL A 250 1.36 24.21 4.40
N ARG A 251 0.77 25.27 4.96
CA ARG A 251 0.30 26.42 4.16
C ARG A 251 1.44 27.07 3.39
N LYS A 252 2.59 27.29 4.02
CA LYS A 252 3.80 27.83 3.35
C LYS A 252 4.34 26.88 2.27
N LEU A 253 4.28 25.57 2.53
CA LEU A 253 4.62 24.55 1.53
C LEU A 253 3.67 24.62 0.32
N ALA A 254 2.36 24.78 0.54
CA ALA A 254 1.37 24.91 -0.53
C ALA A 254 1.57 26.18 -1.37
N LEU A 255 2.07 27.25 -0.76
CA LEU A 255 2.50 28.48 -1.45
C LEU A 255 3.87 28.35 -2.14
N LYS A 256 4.52 27.17 -2.06
CA LYS A 256 5.86 26.89 -2.60
C LYS A 256 6.96 27.81 -2.06
N GLU A 257 6.75 28.39 -0.87
CA GLU A 257 7.75 29.22 -0.21
C GLU A 257 8.87 28.40 0.43
N ILE A 258 8.56 27.16 0.81
CA ILE A 258 9.46 26.23 1.47
C ILE A 258 9.34 24.83 0.87
N ASP A 259 10.36 23.99 1.08
CA ASP A 259 10.32 22.57 0.71
C ASP A 259 9.75 21.69 1.85
N GLU A 260 9.46 20.41 1.56
CA GLU A 260 8.92 19.47 2.55
C GLU A 260 9.82 19.33 3.79
N ARG A 261 11.15 19.35 3.61
CA ARG A 261 12.12 19.20 4.71
C ARG A 261 12.12 20.43 5.61
N GLN A 262 12.01 21.61 5.02
CA GLN A 262 11.89 22.89 5.72
C GLN A 262 10.55 22.99 6.43
N ALA A 263 9.45 22.52 5.82
CA ALA A 263 8.15 22.46 6.49
C ALA A 263 8.22 21.64 7.78
N VAL A 264 8.82 20.44 7.73
CA VAL A 264 9.05 19.61 8.93
C VAL A 264 9.93 20.34 9.96
N LYS A 265 11.00 21.01 9.54
CA LYS A 265 11.87 21.78 10.46
C LYS A 265 11.15 22.97 11.10
N VAL A 266 10.36 23.72 10.34
CA VAL A 266 9.60 24.89 10.81
C VAL A 266 8.53 24.44 11.81
N ALA A 267 7.81 23.34 11.52
CA ALA A 267 6.85 22.76 12.44
C ALA A 267 7.52 22.17 13.70
N ALA A 268 8.71 21.59 13.55
CA ALA A 268 9.48 21.03 14.67
C ALA A 268 10.16 22.09 15.53
N ALA A 269 10.35 23.31 15.03
CA ALA A 269 10.94 24.40 15.79
C ALA A 269 10.04 24.71 17.00
N LYS A 270 10.58 24.50 18.20
CA LYS A 270 9.95 25.00 19.42
C LYS A 270 9.72 26.49 19.22
N SER A 271 8.45 26.91 19.29
CA SER A 271 8.15 28.34 19.41
C SER A 271 8.97 28.83 20.60
N ALA A 272 9.98 29.68 20.35
CA ALA A 272 10.44 30.55 21.41
C ALA A 272 9.18 31.26 21.92
N PRO A 273 8.89 31.24 23.24
CA PRO A 273 7.67 31.83 23.76
C PRO A 273 7.54 33.23 23.18
N ALA A 274 6.37 33.53 22.61
CA ALA A 274 6.05 34.81 22.00
C ALA A 274 6.68 35.91 22.84
N SER A 275 7.63 36.64 22.24
CA SER A 275 8.33 37.74 22.88
C SER A 275 7.28 38.71 23.41
N THR A 276 6.95 38.59 24.69
CA THR A 276 6.32 39.66 25.43
C THR A 276 7.38 40.74 25.46
N ALA A 277 7.08 41.86 24.79
CA ALA A 277 7.93 43.02 24.64
C ALA A 277 8.76 43.22 25.90
N THR A 278 10.09 43.17 25.76
CA THR A 278 11.02 43.44 26.86
C THR A 278 10.64 44.80 27.46
N PRO A 279 10.20 44.86 28.74
CA PRO A 279 9.83 46.13 29.35
C PRO A 279 11.08 47.00 29.42
N ALA A 280 10.95 48.27 29.02
CA ALA A 280 12.05 49.23 29.03
C ALA A 280 12.72 49.26 30.41
N ILE A 281 14.01 48.93 30.46
CA ILE A 281 14.82 48.96 31.68
C ILE A 281 15.40 50.37 31.80
N ASN A 282 14.88 51.16 32.74
CA ASN A 282 15.44 52.48 33.05
C ASN A 282 16.43 52.32 34.21
N LYS A 283 17.72 52.52 33.93
CA LYS A 283 18.79 52.45 34.95
C LYS A 283 18.99 53.82 35.59
N ILE A 284 18.72 53.92 36.88
CA ILE A 284 18.98 55.13 37.68
C ILE A 284 20.40 54.99 38.23
N LYS A 285 21.28 55.94 37.88
CA LYS A 285 22.71 55.93 38.25
C LYS A 285 23.01 57.06 39.23
N VAL A 286 23.93 56.82 40.16
CA VAL A 286 24.55 57.83 41.01
C VAL A 286 26.05 57.78 40.73
N GLY A 287 26.58 58.81 40.07
CA GLY A 287 27.98 58.81 39.61
C GLY A 287 28.26 57.72 38.56
N ARG A 288 29.21 56.80 38.84
CA ARG A 288 29.59 55.67 37.96
C ARG A 288 28.87 54.36 38.29
N SER A 289 28.14 54.27 39.40
CA SER A 289 27.41 53.06 39.82
C SER A 289 25.92 53.14 39.45
N VAL A 290 25.34 51.97 39.16
CA VAL A 290 23.88 51.83 38.97
C VAL A 290 23.27 51.67 40.35
N TYR A 291 22.44 52.64 40.75
CA TYR A 291 21.80 52.68 42.06
C TYR A 291 20.55 51.79 42.08
N CYS A 292 19.71 51.90 41.04
CA CYS A 292 18.49 51.09 40.92
C CYS A 292 18.13 50.81 39.47
N GLU A 293 17.69 49.58 39.18
CA GLU A 293 17.02 49.26 37.92
C GLU A 293 15.51 49.36 38.10
N MET A 294 14.88 50.30 37.38
CA MET A 294 13.44 50.45 37.35
C MET A 294 12.88 49.82 36.07
N ARG A 295 11.99 48.84 36.26
CA ARG A 295 11.19 48.24 35.18
C ARG A 295 9.75 48.69 35.31
N THR A 296 9.23 49.33 34.27
CA THR A 296 7.84 49.75 34.22
C THR A 296 7.12 48.90 33.18
N ALA A 297 6.09 48.16 33.60
CA ALA A 297 5.23 47.38 32.71
C ALA A 297 3.76 47.66 33.06
N LYS A 298 3.05 48.39 32.18
CA LYS A 298 1.66 48.85 32.40
C LYS A 298 1.48 49.53 33.77
N ASN A 299 0.87 48.84 34.74
CA ASN A 299 0.56 49.34 36.08
C ASN A 299 1.52 48.82 37.16
N VAL A 300 2.56 48.06 36.79
CA VAL A 300 3.52 47.46 37.72
C VAL A 300 4.87 48.15 37.57
N VAL A 301 5.35 48.72 38.66
CA VAL A 301 6.71 49.25 38.80
C VAL A 301 7.51 48.27 39.64
N ARG A 302 8.59 47.72 39.08
CA ARG A 302 9.54 46.86 39.80
C ARG A 302 10.86 47.62 39.92
N LEU A 303 11.32 47.79 41.15
CA LEU A 303 12.61 48.38 41.49
C LEU A 303 13.54 47.27 41.96
N GLN A 304 14.76 47.23 41.42
CA GLN A 304 15.79 46.29 41.83
C GLN A 304 17.01 47.08 42.32
N PHE A 305 17.32 46.92 43.61
CA PHE A 305 18.47 47.55 44.28
C PHE A 305 19.63 46.55 44.39
N GLN A 306 20.85 47.06 44.58
CA GLN A 306 22.03 46.22 44.77
C GLN A 306 22.26 45.84 46.24
N SER A 307 21.71 46.62 47.17
CA SER A 307 21.83 46.41 48.61
C SER A 307 20.45 46.22 49.24
N ASP A 308 20.35 45.27 50.17
CA ASP A 308 19.13 44.99 50.92
C ASP A 308 18.78 46.15 51.89
N GLU A 309 19.78 46.84 52.42
CA GLU A 309 19.59 48.00 53.32
C GLU A 309 18.92 49.18 52.59
N GLU A 310 19.41 49.50 51.39
CA GLU A 310 18.84 50.56 50.54
C GLU A 310 17.41 50.19 50.07
N ALA A 311 17.16 48.91 49.81
CA ALA A 311 15.84 48.43 49.42
C ALA A 311 14.80 48.67 50.53
N ILE A 312 15.18 48.44 51.80
CA ILE A 312 14.30 48.65 52.96
C ILE A 312 14.02 50.14 53.15
N GLU A 313 15.04 51.01 53.15
CA GLU A 313 14.87 52.45 53.31
C GLU A 313 14.00 53.07 52.21
N VAL A 314 14.28 52.72 50.95
CA VAL A 314 13.52 53.24 49.81
C VAL A 314 12.10 52.68 49.78
N SER A 315 11.88 51.42 50.20
CA SER A 315 10.53 50.86 50.32
C SER A 315 9.69 51.61 51.37
N ALA A 316 10.29 52.00 52.51
CA ALA A 316 9.63 52.77 53.54
C ALA A 316 9.28 54.18 53.05
N ALA A 317 10.20 54.85 52.35
CA ALA A 317 9.96 56.15 51.75
C ALA A 317 8.88 56.11 50.66
N ILE A 318 8.90 55.10 49.78
CA ILE A 318 7.86 54.90 48.75
C ILE A 318 6.50 54.67 49.41
N LYS A 319 6.44 53.85 50.47
CA LYS A 319 5.20 53.60 51.22
C LYS A 319 4.62 54.91 51.79
N ALA A 320 5.44 55.74 52.42
CA ALA A 320 5.02 57.04 52.95
C ALA A 320 4.51 58.00 51.86
N VAL A 321 5.18 58.05 50.70
CA VAL A 321 4.75 58.86 49.56
C VAL A 321 3.43 58.34 48.95
N LEU A 322 3.26 57.02 48.87
CA LEU A 322 2.01 56.42 48.40
C LEU A 322 0.86 56.65 49.37
N GLU A 323 1.10 56.55 50.68
CA GLU A 323 0.11 56.85 51.73
C GLU A 323 -0.31 58.31 51.71
N SER A 324 0.63 59.26 51.57
CA SER A 324 0.30 60.68 51.45
C SER A 324 -0.48 61.01 50.17
N ARG A 325 -0.14 60.38 49.02
CA ARG A 325 -0.92 60.51 47.77
C ARG A 325 -2.30 59.86 47.85
N ALA A 326 -2.43 58.75 48.58
CA ALA A 326 -3.72 58.11 48.85
C ALA A 326 -4.60 59.00 49.73
N ALA A 327 -4.04 59.60 50.78
CA ALA A 327 -4.73 60.56 51.64
C ALA A 327 -5.16 61.83 50.89
N GLY A 328 -4.34 62.31 49.95
CA GLY A 328 -4.69 63.46 49.10
C GLY A 328 -5.76 63.18 48.05
N ARG A 329 -5.93 61.93 47.59
CA ARG A 329 -7.03 61.53 46.70
C ARG A 329 -8.36 61.30 47.43
N ALA A 330 -8.34 61.12 48.74
CA ALA A 330 -9.52 60.85 49.56
C ALA A 330 -10.30 62.12 49.98
N LYS A 331 -9.91 63.32 49.53
CA LYS A 331 -10.70 64.54 49.73
C LYS A 331 -10.94 65.29 48.41
N PRO A 332 -12.15 65.13 47.85
CA PRO A 332 -12.94 66.28 47.44
C PRO A 332 -14.25 66.33 48.24
N GLN A 333 -14.33 67.38 49.07
CA GLN A 333 -15.50 68.13 49.54
C GLN A 333 -16.63 67.45 50.34
N GLN A 334 -16.74 67.92 51.59
CA GLN A 334 -17.99 68.19 52.30
C GLN A 334 -18.52 69.57 51.90
N ASP A 335 -19.85 69.71 51.91
CA ASP A 335 -20.68 70.92 52.12
C ASP A 335 -20.74 71.99 51.00
N ASP A 336 -21.79 71.95 50.17
CA ASP A 336 -23.05 72.77 50.25
C ASP A 336 -23.89 72.55 48.96
#